data_AF-A0A260MF17-F1
#
_entry.id   AF-A0A260MF17-F1
#
_cell.length_a   1.000
_cell.length_b   1.000
_cell.length_c   1.000
_cell.angle_alpha   90.00
_cell.angle_beta   90.00
_cell.angle_gamma   90.00
#
_symmetry.space_group_name_H-M   'P 1'
#
loop_
_entity.id
_entity.type
_entity.pdbx_description
1 polymer ?
#
loop_
_entity_poly.entity_id
_entity_poly.type
_entity_poly.pdbx_seq_one_letter_code
_entity_poly.pdbx_strand_id
1 'polypeptide(L)' 'MSEPGQVGFGETIRYARKKHGWSQAELGEKSGVSRPTIARVEANYDVTTATIAKIAQALGLTLELK' A
#
# COMPACT_ATOMS: atom_id res chain seq x y z
N MET A 1 2.53 -17.55 -14.62
CA MET A 1 1.08 -17.72 -14.43
C MET A 1 0.80 -17.38 -12.98
N SER A 2 0.25 -16.21 -12.68
CA SER A 2 -0.06 -15.82 -11.29
C SER A 2 -1.37 -16.48 -10.89
N GLU A 3 -1.38 -17.15 -9.74
CA GLU A 3 -2.54 -17.89 -9.25
C GLU A 3 -3.75 -16.95 -9.00
N PRO A 4 -4.95 -17.28 -9.52
CA PRO A 4 -6.15 -16.51 -9.28
C PRO A 4 -6.64 -16.80 -7.85
N GLY A 5 -6.28 -15.93 -6.90
CA GLY A 5 -6.72 -16.02 -5.51
C GLY A 5 -5.89 -15.24 -4.50
N GLN A 6 -4.67 -14.83 -4.86
CA GLN A 6 -3.83 -14.01 -3.99
C GLN A 6 -4.14 -12.53 -4.24
N VAL A 7 -4.92 -11.91 -3.35
CA VAL A 7 -5.06 -10.44 -3.32
C VAL A 7 -3.65 -9.86 -3.22
N GLY A 8 -3.23 -9.15 -4.27
CA GLY A 8 -1.89 -8.60 -4.32
C GLY A 8 -1.68 -7.62 -3.16
N PHE A 9 -0.46 -7.50 -2.67
CA PHE A 9 -0.15 -6.54 -1.60
C PHE A 9 -0.68 -5.13 -1.93
N GLY A 10 -0.52 -4.68 -3.18
CA GLY A 10 -1.03 -3.41 -3.67
C GLY A 10 -2.56 -3.28 -3.61
N GLU A 11 -3.30 -4.37 -3.80
CA GLU A 11 -4.76 -4.38 -3.67
C GLU A 11 -5.19 -4.27 -2.20
N THR A 12 -4.45 -4.92 -1.28
CA THR A 12 -4.67 -4.78 0.17
C THR A 12 -4.49 -3.33 0.62
N ILE A 13 -3.41 -2.68 0.17
CA ILE A 13 -3.15 -1.25 0.44
C ILE A 13 -4.26 -0.38 -0.14
N ARG A 14 -4.66 -0.62 -1.39
CA ARG A 14 -5.74 0.14 -2.04
C ARG A 14 -7.07 -0.01 -1.30
N TYR A 15 -7.41 -1.22 -0.87
CA TYR A 15 -8.62 -1.51 -0.12
C TYR A 15 -8.62 -0.80 1.22
N ALA A 16 -7.55 -0.93 2.01
CA ALA A 16 -7.41 -0.26 3.30
C ALA A 16 -7.52 1.26 3.15
N ARG A 17 -6.83 1.85 2.17
CA ARG A 17 -6.93 3.28 1.88
C ARG A 17 -8.35 3.73 1.61
N LYS A 18 -9.08 3.00 0.74
CA LYS A 18 -10.47 3.31 0.41
C LYS A 18 -11.40 3.14 1.62
N LYS A 19 -11.16 2.17 2.50
CA LYS A 19 -11.90 1.98 3.76
C LYS A 19 -11.77 3.19 4.70
N HIS A 20 -10.62 3.86 4.69
CA HIS A 20 -10.43 5.13 5.38
C HIS A 20 -11.03 6.35 4.66
N GLY A 21 -11.53 6.20 3.43
CA GLY A 21 -12.03 7.30 2.62
C GLY A 21 -10.94 8.17 1.98
N TRP A 22 -9.67 7.72 1.99
CA TRP A 22 -8.54 8.52 1.53
C TRP A 22 -8.28 8.38 0.03
N SER A 23 -7.89 9.47 -0.61
CA SER A 23 -7.21 9.50 -1.90
C SER A 23 -5.76 9.04 -1.78
N GLN A 24 -5.12 8.74 -2.91
CA GLN A 24 -3.68 8.37 -2.93
C GLN A 24 -2.79 9.52 -2.42
N ALA A 25 -3.21 10.77 -2.59
CA ALA A 25 -2.49 11.93 -2.08
C ALA A 25 -2.54 11.98 -0.55
N GLU A 26 -3.72 11.81 0.04
CA GLU A 26 -3.91 11.80 1.49
C GLU A 26 -3.17 10.64 2.17
N LEU A 27 -3.15 9.45 1.56
CA LEU A 27 -2.31 8.36 2.07
C LEU A 27 -0.82 8.71 1.97
N GLY A 28 -0.41 9.36 0.87
CA GLY A 28 0.96 9.82 0.71
C GLY A 28 1.38 10.79 1.81
N GLU A 29 0.55 11.79 2.08
CA GLU A 29 0.76 12.75 3.18
C GLU A 29 0.85 12.06 4.54
N LYS A 30 -0.09 11.17 4.86
CA LYS A 30 -0.13 10.45 6.15
C LYS A 30 1.02 9.46 6.34
N SER A 31 1.55 8.89 5.26
CA SER A 31 2.67 7.94 5.30
C SER A 31 4.03 8.59 5.09
N GLY A 32 4.09 9.87 4.74
CA GLY A 32 5.34 10.54 4.35
C GLY A 32 5.93 9.98 3.05
N VAL A 33 5.07 9.50 2.14
CA VAL A 33 5.43 8.90 0.86
C VAL A 33 4.77 9.67 -0.28
N SER A 34 5.45 9.84 -1.42
CA SER A 34 4.86 10.60 -2.54
C SER A 34 3.62 9.90 -3.12
N ARG A 35 2.64 10.69 -3.60
CA ARG A 35 1.46 10.14 -4.32
C ARG A 35 1.85 9.20 -5.48
N PRO A 36 2.83 9.52 -6.36
CA PRO A 36 3.28 8.58 -7.40
C PRO A 36 3.81 7.25 -6.83
N THR A 37 4.51 7.28 -5.70
CA THR A 37 4.96 6.07 -5.03
C THR A 37 3.77 5.24 -4.51
N ILE A 38 2.74 5.87 -3.93
CA ILE A 38 1.49 5.17 -3.56
C ILE A 38 0.86 4.48 -4.77
N ALA A 39 0.76 5.18 -5.90
CA ALA A 39 0.20 4.61 -7.13
C ALA A 39 1.00 3.38 -7.62
N ARG A 40 2.34 3.42 -7.51
CA ARG A 40 3.22 2.29 -7.83
C ARG A 40 2.98 1.10 -6.90
N VAL A 41 2.89 1.34 -5.59
CA VAL A 41 2.60 0.30 -4.61
C VAL A 41 1.26 -0.37 -4.91
N GLU A 42 0.20 0.40 -5.15
CA GLU A 42 -1.13 -0.14 -5.44
C GLU A 42 -1.21 -0.90 -6.78
N ALA A 43 -0.27 -0.66 -7.67
CA ALA A 43 -0.14 -1.38 -8.94
C ALA A 43 0.83 -2.57 -8.85
N ASN A 44 1.26 -2.95 -7.63
CA ASN A 44 2.20 -4.05 -7.37
C ASN A 44 3.57 -3.88 -8.06
N TYR A 45 4.03 -2.64 -8.27
CA TYR A 45 5.41 -2.41 -8.69
C TYR A 45 6.39 -2.62 -7.53
N ASP A 46 7.61 -3.04 -7.86
CA ASP A 46 8.71 -3.14 -6.90
C ASP A 46 8.99 -1.80 -6.21
N VAL A 47 8.95 -1.83 -4.89
CA VAL A 47 9.29 -0.73 -3.98
C VAL A 47 10.04 -1.27 -2.79
N THR A 48 10.71 -0.38 -2.05
CA THR A 48 11.47 -0.79 -0.87
C THR A 48 10.54 -1.25 0.26
N THR A 49 10.98 -2.23 1.05
CA THR A 49 10.29 -2.66 2.27
C THR A 49 10.07 -1.50 3.24
N ALA A 50 10.99 -0.52 3.28
CA ALA A 50 10.83 0.69 4.08
C ALA A 50 9.63 1.55 3.63
N THR A 51 9.40 1.66 2.32
CA THR A 51 8.23 2.35 1.75
C THR A 51 6.95 1.62 2.14
N ILE A 52 6.97 0.30 2.01
CA ILE A 52 5.85 -0.57 2.39
C ILE A 52 5.52 -0.40 3.89
N ALA A 53 6.52 -0.43 4.76
CA ALA A 53 6.35 -0.29 6.20
C ALA A 53 5.71 1.05 6.58
N LYS A 54 6.15 2.16 5.98
CA LYS A 54 5.54 3.50 6.19
C LYS A 54 4.07 3.53 5.79
N ILE A 55 3.73 2.94 4.64
CA ILE A 55 2.36 2.89 4.15
C ILE A 55 1.50 2.01 5.06
N ALA A 56 1.98 0.84 5.44
CA ALA A 56 1.28 -0.08 6.34
C ALA A 56 1.02 0.57 7.71
N GLN A 57 2.03 1.23 8.29
CA GLN A 57 1.89 1.96 9.55
C GLN A 57 0.81 3.04 9.47
N ALA A 58 0.79 3.84 8.39
CA ALA A 58 -0.22 4.88 8.19
C ALA A 58 -1.65 4.33 8.05
N LEU A 59 -1.79 3.10 7.56
CA LEU A 59 -3.07 2.39 7.43
C LEU A 59 -3.43 1.56 8.67
N GLY A 60 -2.60 1.55 9.72
CA GLY A 60 -2.80 0.70 10.89
C GLY A 60 -2.69 -0.79 10.59
N LEU A 61 -1.91 -1.18 9.57
CA LEU A 61 -1.64 -2.56 9.19
C LEU A 61 -0.31 -3.04 9.77
N THR A 62 -0.23 -4.33 10.09
CA THR A 62 1.01 -4.99 10.50
C THR A 62 1.59 -5.79 9.33
N LEU A 63 2.90 -5.64 9.09
CA LEU A 63 3.62 -6.52 8.18
C LEU A 63 4.10 -7.76 8.95
N GLU A 64 3.65 -8.94 8.52
CA GLU A 64 4.21 -10.21 8.96
C GLU A 64 5.04 -10.81 7.83
N LEU A 65 6.32 -11.07 8.11
CA LEU A 65 7.20 -11.82 7.22
C LEU A 65 7.14 -13.29 7.65
N LYS A 66 6.76 -14.18 6.73
CA LYS A 66 6.81 -15.63 6.91
C LYS A 66 8.03 -16.20 6.23
#